data_AF-A0A4S0Q5L2-F1
#
_entry.id   AF-A0A4S0Q5L2-F1
#
_cell.length_a   1.000
_cell.length_b   1.000
_cell.length_c   1.000
_cell.angle_alpha   90.00
_cell.angle_beta   90.00
_cell.angle_gamma   90.00
#
_symmetry.space_group_name_H-M   'P 1'
#
loop_
_entity.id
_entity.type
_entity.pdbx_description
1 polymer ?
#
loop_
_entity_poly.entity_id
_entity_poly.type
_entity_poly.pdbx_seq_one_letter_code
_entity_poly.pdbx_strand_id
1 'polypeptide(L)'
;RSYVEELSQPTGTLRVGVARTKWGEVDCEPEVLNAVESTAALLEEMGHNVTDIEPPYEPIEYLRSNLAKTFFFATSLEETARTLGRP
;
A
#
# COMPACT_ATOMS: atom_id res chain seq x y z
N ARG A 1 1.65 17.67 17.19
CA ARG A 1 2.09 16.44 17.86
C ARG A 1 3.17 15.80 17.01
N SER A 2 4.21 15.27 17.64
CA SER A 2 5.16 14.39 16.96
C SER A 2 4.55 13.01 16.72
N TYR A 3 5.11 12.23 15.80
CA TYR A 3 4.69 10.84 15.58
C TYR A 3 4.81 9.99 16.86
N VAL A 4 5.84 10.22 17.66
CA VAL A 4 6.08 9.49 18.92
C VAL A 4 4.98 9.78 19.93
N GLU A 5 4.56 11.04 20.04
CA GLU A 5 3.46 11.43 20.93
C GLU A 5 2.13 10.82 20.50
N GLU A 6 1.88 10.69 19.20
CA GLU A 6 0.64 10.16 18.65
C GLU A 6 0.51 8.63 18.87
N LEU A 7 1.62 7.88 18.74
CA LEU A 7 1.64 6.43 18.97
C LEU A 7 1.23 6.01 20.38
N SER A 8 1.41 6.88 21.37
CA SER A 8 1.08 6.59 22.77
C SER A 8 -0.39 6.87 23.10
N GLN A 9 -1.17 7.35 22.14
CA GLN A 9 -2.55 7.77 22.35
C GLN A 9 -3.51 6.67 21.94
N PRO A 10 -4.70 6.59 22.58
CA PRO A 10 -5.75 5.72 22.11
C PRO A 10 -6.14 6.08 20.67
N THR A 11 -6.21 5.07 19.80
CA THR A 11 -6.51 5.23 18.38
C THR A 11 -7.96 5.63 18.11
N GLY A 12 -8.85 5.46 19.10
CA GLY A 12 -10.30 5.61 18.94
C GLY A 12 -10.89 4.55 18.01
N THR A 13 -12.09 4.82 17.48
CA THR A 13 -12.73 3.95 16.49
C THR A 13 -12.37 4.43 15.07
N LEU A 14 -11.58 3.62 14.36
CA LEU A 14 -11.23 3.87 12.97
C LEU A 14 -12.21 3.19 12.01
N ARG A 15 -12.26 3.71 10.77
CA ARG A 15 -12.90 3.05 9.62
C ARG A 15 -11.80 2.44 8.77
N VAL A 16 -11.77 1.12 8.68
CA VAL A 16 -10.71 0.36 8.03
C VAL A 16 -11.28 -0.34 6.79
N GLY A 17 -10.69 -0.06 5.64
CA GLY A 17 -10.98 -0.78 4.40
C GLY A 17 -10.07 -2.01 4.29
N VAL A 18 -10.65 -3.19 4.06
CA VAL A 18 -9.90 -4.45 3.85
C VAL A 18 -10.03 -4.92 2.41
N ALA A 19 -8.89 -5.15 1.77
CA ALA A 19 -8.81 -5.69 0.42
C ALA A 19 -8.80 -7.23 0.49
N ARG A 20 -9.96 -7.85 0.28
CA ARG A 20 -10.12 -9.32 0.26
C ARG A 20 -10.04 -9.92 -1.14
N THR A 21 -10.10 -9.08 -2.17
CA THR A 21 -10.02 -9.47 -3.57
C THR A 21 -8.63 -9.20 -4.13
N LYS A 22 -8.34 -9.75 -5.31
CA LYS A 22 -7.09 -9.45 -6.00
C LYS A 22 -7.11 -8.01 -6.53
N TRP A 23 -6.05 -7.28 -6.26
CA TRP A 23 -5.86 -5.90 -6.74
C TRP A 23 -4.78 -5.81 -7.83
N GLY A 24 -4.30 -6.96 -8.29
CA GLY A 24 -3.32 -7.12 -9.34
C GLY A 24 -3.68 -8.28 -10.27
N GLU A 25 -2.82 -8.52 -11.26
CA GLU A 25 -2.99 -9.60 -12.24
C GLU A 25 -2.87 -11.00 -11.62
N VAL A 26 -2.10 -11.12 -10.53
CA VAL A 26 -1.82 -12.40 -9.86
C VAL A 26 -2.75 -12.57 -8.66
N ASP A 27 -3.28 -13.78 -8.51
CA ASP A 27 -4.11 -14.14 -7.38
C ASP A 27 -3.27 -14.20 -6.09
N CYS A 28 -3.88 -13.82 -4.97
CA CYS A 28 -3.23 -13.86 -3.67
C CYS A 28 -3.21 -15.29 -3.14
N GLU A 29 -2.08 -15.72 -2.56
CA GLU A 29 -2.00 -17.03 -1.93
C GLU A 29 -3.00 -17.14 -0.76
N PRO A 30 -3.68 -18.29 -0.58
CA PRO A 30 -4.71 -18.44 0.46
C PRO A 30 -4.21 -18.13 1.87
N GLU A 31 -2.95 -18.43 2.17
CA GLU A 31 -2.34 -18.12 3.48
C GLU A 31 -2.29 -16.60 3.74
N VAL A 32 -2.00 -15.80 2.71
CA VAL A 32 -1.97 -14.34 2.83
C VAL A 32 -3.37 -13.80 3.06
N LEU A 33 -4.37 -14.32 2.33
CA LEU A 33 -5.78 -13.95 2.56
C LEU A 33 -6.20 -14.30 3.99
N ASN A 34 -5.88 -15.50 4.48
CA ASN A 34 -6.19 -15.90 5.86
C ASN A 34 -5.53 -15.00 6.92
N ALA A 35 -4.32 -14.52 6.68
CA ALA A 35 -3.64 -13.59 7.57
C ALA A 35 -4.33 -12.21 7.59
N VAL A 36 -4.77 -11.73 6.43
CA VAL A 36 -5.56 -10.49 6.30
C VAL A 36 -6.89 -10.62 7.05
N GLU A 37 -7.59 -11.74 6.86
CA GLU A 37 -8.85 -12.06 7.54
C GLU A 37 -8.70 -12.06 9.07
N SER A 38 -7.66 -12.73 9.57
CA SER A 38 -7.38 -12.79 11.01
C SER A 38 -7.09 -11.41 11.59
N THR A 39 -6.40 -10.55 10.83
CA THR A 39 -6.09 -9.17 11.22
C THR A 39 -7.35 -8.30 11.21
N ALA A 40 -8.22 -8.46 10.19
CA ALA A 40 -9.49 -7.77 10.11
C ALA A 40 -10.37 -8.07 11.32
N ALA A 41 -10.50 -9.35 11.69
CA ALA A 41 -11.25 -9.77 12.87
C ALA A 41 -10.69 -9.17 14.18
N LEU A 42 -9.36 -9.12 14.32
CA LEU A 42 -8.72 -8.49 15.47
C LEU A 42 -9.04 -6.98 15.54
N LEU A 43 -9.04 -6.28 14.42
CA LEU A 43 -9.39 -4.85 14.37
C LEU A 43 -10.86 -4.60 14.74
N GLU A 44 -11.77 -5.49 14.34
CA GLU A 44 -13.17 -5.45 14.78
C GLU A 44 -13.31 -5.68 16.29
N GLU A 45 -12.59 -6.66 16.85
CA GLU A 45 -12.54 -6.93 18.30
C GLU A 45 -12.03 -5.72 19.09
N MET A 46 -11.06 -4.99 18.54
CA MET A 46 -10.56 -3.73 19.10
C MET A 46 -11.55 -2.56 18.99
N GLY A 47 -12.73 -2.77 18.38
CA GLY A 47 -13.80 -1.77 18.28
C GLY A 47 -13.67 -0.85 17.06
N HIS A 48 -12.92 -1.25 16.03
CA HIS A 48 -12.89 -0.55 14.75
C HIS A 48 -14.02 -1.02 13.83
N ASN A 49 -14.38 -0.18 12.86
CA ASN A 49 -15.35 -0.51 11.82
C ASN A 49 -14.58 -1.00 10.59
N VAL A 50 -14.71 -2.28 10.28
CA VAL A 50 -14.06 -2.91 9.14
C VAL A 50 -15.06 -3.08 8.00
N THR A 51 -14.64 -2.70 6.80
CA THR A 51 -15.45 -2.83 5.58
C THR A 51 -14.61 -3.33 4.42
N ASP A 52 -15.18 -4.20 3.61
CA ASP A 52 -14.50 -4.66 2.40
C ASP A 52 -14.46 -3.55 1.36
N ILE A 53 -13.34 -3.46 0.67
CA ILE A 53 -13.13 -2.48 -0.39
C ILE A 53 -12.67 -3.16 -1.67
N GLU A 54 -13.22 -2.68 -2.78
CA GLU A 54 -12.81 -3.09 -4.12
C GLU A 54 -11.57 -2.31 -4.58
N PRO A 55 -10.82 -2.85 -5.56
CA PRO A 55 -9.70 -2.14 -6.17
C PRO A 55 -10.15 -0.77 -6.69
N PRO A 56 -9.50 0.34 -6.28
CA PRO A 56 -9.88 1.67 -6.73
C PRO A 56 -9.42 1.98 -8.17
N TYR A 57 -8.61 1.11 -8.77
CA TYR A 57 -8.08 1.21 -10.12
C TYR A 57 -7.84 -0.18 -10.70
N GLU A 58 -7.84 -0.28 -12.02
CA GLU A 58 -7.52 -1.53 -12.72
C GLU A 58 -6.00 -1.83 -12.61
N PRO A 59 -5.58 -3.11 -12.54
CA PRO A 59 -4.17 -3.48 -12.42
C PRO A 59 -3.25 -2.83 -13.47
N ILE A 60 -3.76 -2.67 -14.70
CA ILE A 60 -3.03 -2.06 -15.81
C ILE A 60 -2.74 -0.56 -15.57
N GLU A 61 -3.60 0.13 -14.83
CA GLU A 61 -3.43 1.56 -14.53
C GLU A 61 -2.35 1.78 -13.47
N TYR A 62 -2.27 0.87 -12.49
CA TYR A 62 -1.17 0.84 -11.53
C TYR A 62 0.17 0.56 -12.24
N LEU A 63 0.22 -0.45 -13.12
CA LEU A 63 1.42 -0.80 -13.88
C LEU A 63 1.90 0.38 -14.75
N ARG A 64 1.00 1.02 -15.49
CA ARG A 64 1.32 2.21 -16.30
C ARG A 64 1.88 3.33 -15.44
N SER A 65 1.27 3.60 -14.29
CA SER A 65 1.74 4.63 -13.36
C SER A 65 3.13 4.30 -12.80
N ASN A 66 3.40 3.03 -12.48
CA ASN A 66 4.69 2.59 -11.96
C ASN A 66 5.80 2.65 -13.04
N LEU A 67 5.49 2.21 -14.27
CA LEU A 67 6.40 2.33 -15.41
C LEU A 67 6.72 3.80 -15.72
N ALA A 68 5.73 4.69 -15.71
CA ALA A 68 5.95 6.12 -15.91
C ALA A 68 6.91 6.70 -14.85
N LYS A 69 6.78 6.30 -13.58
CA LYS A 69 7.74 6.67 -12.52
C LYS A 69 9.16 6.19 -12.84
N THR A 70 9.31 4.97 -13.34
CA THR A 70 10.61 4.41 -13.71
C THR A 70 11.30 5.25 -14.80
N PHE A 71 10.56 5.77 -15.78
CA PHE A 71 11.11 6.69 -16.77
C PHE A 71 11.70 7.96 -16.13
N PHE A 72 11.04 8.56 -15.14
CA PHE A 72 11.57 9.71 -14.41
C PHE A 72 12.87 9.39 -13.64
N PHE A 73 12.99 8.17 -13.11
CA PHE A 73 14.22 7.72 -12.46
C PHE A 73 15.34 7.42 -13.47
N ALA A 74 15.00 6.86 -14.63
CA ALA A 74 15.99 6.57 -15.68
C ALA A 74 16.59 7.86 -16.25
N THR A 75 15.78 8.89 -16.53
CA THR A 75 16.28 10.17 -17.02
C THR A 75 17.13 10.90 -15.98
N SER A 76 16.77 10.78 -14.69
CA SER A 76 17.59 11.34 -13.61
C SER A 76 18.86 10.52 -13.35
N LEU A 77 18.91 9.25 -13.74
CA LEU A 77 20.11 8.41 -13.60
C LEU A 77 21.26 8.90 -14.48
N GLU A 78 20.98 9.21 -15.75
CA GLU A 78 21.96 9.79 -16.68
C GLU A 78 22.40 11.20 -16.24
N GLU A 79 21.46 12.00 -15.76
CA GLU A 79 21.74 13.34 -15.26
C GLU A 79 22.59 13.29 -13.98
N THR A 80 22.31 12.34 -13.08
CA THR A 80 23.09 12.09 -11.86
C THR A 80 24.47 11.52 -12.20
N ALA A 81 24.57 10.60 -13.15
CA ALA A 81 25.85 10.05 -13.62
C ALA A 81 26.76 11.16 -14.15
N ARG A 82 26.22 12.04 -15.01
CA ARG A 82 26.93 13.21 -15.53
C ARG A 82 27.36 14.16 -14.42
N THR A 83 26.49 14.41 -13.44
CA THR A 83 26.78 15.28 -12.28
C THR A 83 27.89 14.69 -11.40
N LEU A 84 27.96 13.37 -11.27
CA LEU A 84 29.00 12.64 -10.54
C LEU A 84 30.29 12.42 -11.35
N GLY A 85 30.39 13.00 -12.56
CA GLY A 85 31.58 12.89 -13.41
C GLY A 85 31.80 11.49 -14.01
N ARG A 86 30.76 10.65 -14.05
CA ARG A 86 30.78 9.34 -14.71
C ARG A 86 30.16 9.51 -16.10
N PRO A 87 30.78 8.96 -17.16
CA PRO A 87 30.20 9.00 -18.50
C PRO A 87 28.83 8.33 -18.54
#